data_AF-A0A7S1IA85-F1
#
_entry.id   AF-A0A7S1IA85-F1
#
_cell.length_a   1.000
_cell.length_b   1.000
_cell.length_c   1.000
_cell.angle_alpha   90.00
_cell.angle_beta   90.00
_cell.angle_gamma   90.00
#
_symmetry.space_group_name_H-M   'P 1'
#
loop_
_entity.id
_entity.type
_entity.pdbx_description
1 polymer ?
#
loop_
_entity_poly.entity_id
_entity_poly.type
_entity_poly.pdbx_seq_one_letter_code
_entity_poly.pdbx_strand_id
1 'polypeptide(L)'
;RLPGREQYEELLVHGIVYPAIKRALAVEGGSRDVLKEFVQLLGAVVREFPGRYAGIYALAPRDSESSFFMNVLHIQPHRRMRALAEFRRVLQARPMPQTFIVAIFVPLFISMLHEHSAGLRKKKGEEDEDADPGAVDEDSEKNVAMLESLIQCLAGVAGHLKWQRYYWLISTLLKLVKKFQFLEGTVVRGVCAILDTFHFEVGAEPLAQAEVVEEAKRAKPAKPTAVHTAQAVASGKIGGRAPDERQDE
;
A
#
# COMPACT_ATOMS: atom_id res chain seq x y z
N ARG A 1 -22.14 -23.55 30.65
CA ARG A 1 -20.76 -24.06 30.72
C ARG A 1 -19.86 -22.90 30.38
N LEU A 2 -18.90 -22.55 31.24
CA LEU A 2 -17.93 -21.52 30.92
C LEU A 2 -17.11 -21.98 29.69
N PRO A 3 -16.82 -21.09 28.73
CA PRO A 3 -15.94 -21.40 27.60
C PRO A 3 -14.65 -22.09 28.04
N GLY A 4 -14.10 -22.97 27.20
CA GLY A 4 -12.77 -23.53 27.43
C GLY A 4 -11.71 -22.42 27.37
N ARG A 5 -10.55 -22.63 28.01
CA ARG A 5 -9.42 -21.68 28.00
C ARG A 5 -9.09 -21.17 26.59
N GLU A 6 -9.09 -22.06 25.61
CA GLU A 6 -8.84 -21.73 24.19
C GLU A 6 -9.89 -20.78 23.60
N GLN A 7 -11.17 -20.92 23.97
CA GLN A 7 -12.23 -20.01 23.51
C GLN A 7 -12.09 -18.62 24.12
N TYR A 8 -11.64 -18.52 25.37
CA TYR A 8 -11.33 -17.24 26.00
C TYR A 8 -10.11 -16.57 25.37
N GLU A 9 -9.06 -17.35 25.08
CA GLU A 9 -7.86 -16.86 24.39
C GLU A 9 -8.22 -16.37 22.98
N GLU A 10 -9.06 -17.09 22.24
CA GLU A 10 -9.51 -16.65 20.93
C GLU A 10 -10.37 -15.38 21.01
N LEU A 11 -11.32 -15.31 21.95
CA LEU A 11 -12.17 -14.13 22.11
C LEU A 11 -11.38 -12.90 22.56
N LEU A 12 -10.45 -13.06 23.51
CA LEU A 12 -9.63 -11.98 24.02
C LEU A 12 -8.65 -11.50 22.95
N VAL A 13 -7.89 -12.42 22.34
CA VAL A 13 -6.84 -12.07 21.39
C VAL A 13 -7.43 -11.60 20.06
N HIS A 14 -8.40 -12.31 19.48
CA HIS A 14 -8.96 -12.00 18.16
C HIS A 14 -10.18 -11.09 18.21
N GLY A 15 -10.99 -11.19 19.26
CA GLY A 15 -12.19 -10.35 19.41
C GLY A 15 -11.90 -8.96 19.96
N ILE A 16 -10.86 -8.81 20.80
CA ILE A 16 -10.63 -7.56 21.55
C ILE A 16 -9.26 -6.96 21.24
N VAL A 17 -8.19 -7.68 21.55
CA VAL A 17 -6.82 -7.13 21.56
C VAL A 17 -6.32 -6.84 20.15
N TYR A 18 -6.43 -7.80 19.23
CA TYR A 18 -5.96 -7.61 17.86
C TYR A 18 -6.73 -6.51 17.10
N PRO A 19 -8.08 -6.41 17.18
CA PRO A 19 -8.81 -5.27 16.63
C PRO A 19 -8.39 -3.93 17.25
N ALA A 20 -8.16 -3.87 18.55
CA ALA A 20 -7.70 -2.65 19.22
C ALA A 20 -6.31 -2.22 18.72
N ILE A 21 -5.36 -3.14 18.60
CA ILE A 21 -4.02 -2.89 18.06
C ILE A 21 -4.11 -2.36 16.62
N LYS A 22 -4.91 -3.01 15.75
CA LYS A 22 -5.12 -2.54 14.37
C LYS A 22 -5.71 -1.13 14.32
N ARG A 23 -6.68 -0.82 15.20
CA ARG A 23 -7.25 0.53 15.27
C ARG A 23 -6.19 1.55 15.67
N ALA A 24 -5.40 1.25 16.70
CA ALA A 24 -4.32 2.14 17.16
C ALA A 24 -3.30 2.42 16.04
N LEU A 25 -2.91 1.39 15.29
CA LEU A 25 -2.01 1.48 14.13
C LEU A 25 -2.59 2.25 12.93
N ALA A 26 -3.92 2.28 12.81
CA ALA A 26 -4.61 2.98 11.73
C ALA A 26 -4.90 4.46 12.04
N VAL A 27 -4.69 4.91 13.28
CA VAL A 27 -4.90 6.32 13.66
C VAL A 27 -3.79 7.17 13.07
N GLU A 28 -4.11 7.88 11.99
CA GLU A 28 -3.19 8.83 11.38
C GLU A 28 -2.87 9.99 12.34
N GLY A 29 -1.58 10.20 12.63
CA GLY A 29 -1.15 11.28 13.52
C GLY A 29 -1.55 11.07 14.99
N GLY A 30 -1.84 9.83 15.40
CA GLY A 30 -2.06 9.49 16.81
C GLY A 30 -0.81 9.70 17.67
N SER A 31 -1.00 9.69 19.00
CA SER A 31 0.12 9.81 19.93
C SER A 31 1.09 8.65 19.77
N ARG A 32 2.36 8.96 19.50
CA ARG A 32 3.45 7.99 19.40
C ARG A 32 3.56 7.15 20.67
N ASP A 33 3.40 7.76 21.84
CA ASP A 33 3.56 7.07 23.12
C ASP A 33 2.43 6.06 23.31
N VAL A 34 1.19 6.40 22.93
CA VAL A 34 0.07 5.44 22.90
C VAL A 34 0.34 4.31 21.92
N LEU A 35 0.79 4.64 20.70
CA LEU A 35 1.11 3.64 19.69
C LEU A 35 2.21 2.68 20.17
N LYS A 36 3.23 3.19 20.85
CA LYS A 36 4.32 2.42 21.45
C LYS A 36 3.79 1.37 22.42
N GLU A 37 2.88 1.74 23.33
CA GLU A 37 2.27 0.79 24.27
C GLU A 37 1.49 -0.32 23.54
N PHE A 38 0.74 0.01 22.48
CA PHE A 38 0.04 -0.99 21.66
C PHE A 38 1.00 -1.93 20.91
N VAL A 39 2.13 -1.41 20.40
CA VAL A 39 3.15 -2.22 19.73
C VAL A 39 3.86 -3.15 20.71
N GLN A 40 4.14 -2.69 21.93
CA GLN A 40 4.71 -3.52 23.00
C GLN A 40 3.73 -4.61 23.48
N LEU A 41 2.44 -4.25 23.61
CA LEU A 41 1.37 -5.21 23.89
C LEU A 41 1.30 -6.28 22.80
N LEU A 42 1.38 -5.89 21.51
CA LEU A 42 1.46 -6.85 20.41
C LEU A 42 2.67 -7.78 20.57
N GLY A 43 3.84 -7.25 20.92
CA GLY A 43 5.04 -8.06 21.20
C GLY A 43 4.85 -9.06 22.35
N ALA A 44 4.11 -8.69 23.40
CA ALA A 44 3.76 -9.60 24.48
C ALA A 44 2.81 -10.71 23.99
N VAL A 45 1.77 -10.37 23.22
CA VAL A 45 0.83 -11.33 22.64
C VAL A 45 1.53 -12.30 21.68
N VAL A 46 2.43 -11.81 20.83
CA VAL A 46 3.22 -12.64 19.91
C VAL A 46 4.07 -13.67 20.66
N ARG A 47 4.63 -13.29 21.82
CA ARG A 47 5.41 -14.21 22.67
C ARG A 47 4.56 -15.25 23.37
N GLU A 48 3.38 -14.88 23.84
CA GLU A 48 2.48 -15.79 24.54
C GLU A 48 1.84 -16.81 23.59
N PHE A 49 1.58 -16.42 22.33
CA PHE A 49 0.91 -17.26 21.34
C PHE A 49 1.78 -17.54 20.10
N PRO A 50 2.95 -18.21 20.25
CA PRO A 50 3.93 -18.37 19.18
C PRO A 50 3.39 -19.13 17.96
N GLY A 51 2.53 -20.13 18.18
CA GLY A 51 1.92 -20.89 17.08
C GLY A 51 1.01 -20.04 16.18
N ARG A 52 0.26 -19.11 16.78
CA ARG A 52 -0.67 -18.24 16.04
C ARG A 52 0.04 -17.08 15.34
N TYR A 53 1.17 -16.65 15.88
CA TYR A 53 1.99 -15.57 15.34
C TYR A 53 3.31 -16.08 14.73
N ALA A 54 3.36 -17.33 14.28
CA ALA A 54 4.60 -17.98 13.81
C ALA A 54 5.37 -17.15 12.77
N GLY A 55 4.65 -16.47 11.86
CA GLY A 55 5.24 -15.62 10.82
C GLY A 55 5.92 -14.34 11.32
N ILE A 56 5.67 -13.93 12.57
CA ILE A 56 6.28 -12.73 13.19
C ILE A 56 6.93 -13.03 14.55
N TYR A 57 6.88 -14.27 15.04
CA TYR A 57 7.40 -14.66 16.35
C TYR A 57 8.89 -14.34 16.54
N ALA A 58 9.69 -14.48 15.47
CA ALA A 58 11.12 -14.15 15.49
C ALA A 58 11.42 -12.68 15.81
N LEU A 59 10.44 -11.78 15.64
CA LEU A 59 10.55 -10.36 15.98
C LEU A 59 10.34 -10.08 17.47
N ALA A 60 9.94 -11.08 18.25
CA ALA A 60 9.68 -10.95 19.68
C ALA A 60 10.57 -11.89 20.53
N PRO A 61 11.91 -11.82 20.41
CA PRO A 61 12.80 -12.49 21.36
C PRO A 61 12.51 -12.05 22.81
N ARG A 62 12.86 -12.91 23.78
CA ARG A 62 12.69 -12.60 25.20
C ARG A 62 13.57 -11.43 25.66
N ASP A 63 14.74 -11.32 25.06
CA ASP A 63 15.62 -10.17 25.27
C ASP A 63 14.99 -8.91 24.68
N SER A 64 14.83 -7.90 25.52
CA SER A 64 14.19 -6.64 25.14
C SER A 64 15.08 -5.80 24.23
N GLU A 65 16.41 -5.96 24.26
CA GLU A 65 17.33 -5.18 23.42
C GLU A 65 17.31 -5.62 21.95
N SER A 66 17.04 -6.90 21.70
CA SER A 66 16.87 -7.46 20.36
C SER A 66 15.42 -7.47 19.88
N SER A 67 14.45 -7.17 20.76
CA SER A 67 13.03 -7.20 20.39
C SER A 67 12.62 -6.05 19.48
N PHE A 68 12.09 -6.37 18.29
CA PHE A 68 11.55 -5.37 17.37
C PHE A 68 10.47 -4.52 18.03
N PHE A 69 9.52 -5.18 18.70
CA PHE A 69 8.34 -4.53 19.30
C PHE A 69 8.70 -3.59 20.45
N MET A 70 9.82 -3.83 21.14
CA MET A 70 10.30 -2.93 22.19
C MET A 70 11.05 -1.72 21.64
N ASN A 71 11.71 -1.85 20.49
CA ASN A 71 12.70 -0.89 20.02
C ASN A 71 12.26 -0.04 18.81
N VAL A 72 11.30 -0.48 17.99
CA VAL A 72 10.94 0.20 16.72
C VAL A 72 10.38 1.62 16.92
N LEU A 73 9.73 1.89 18.06
CA LEU A 73 9.22 3.21 18.46
C LEU A 73 10.00 3.78 19.66
N HIS A 74 11.24 3.36 19.88
CA HIS A 74 12.08 3.91 20.93
C HIS A 74 12.48 5.37 20.63
N ILE A 75 12.67 6.18 21.66
CA ILE A 75 13.08 7.60 21.51
C ILE A 75 14.46 7.75 20.83
N GLN A 76 15.33 6.76 21.01
CA GLN A 76 16.68 6.74 20.43
C GLN A 76 16.68 6.19 18.98
N PRO A 77 17.12 6.97 17.97
CA PRO A 77 17.10 6.55 16.57
C PRO A 77 17.88 5.26 16.29
N HIS A 78 19.02 5.04 16.95
CA HIS A 78 19.85 3.85 16.74
C HIS A 78 19.13 2.55 17.15
N ARG A 79 18.28 2.58 18.18
CA ARG A 79 17.46 1.42 18.58
C ARG A 79 16.40 1.13 17.54
N ARG A 80 15.79 2.17 16.97
CA ARG A 80 14.83 2.04 15.87
C ARG A 80 15.50 1.42 14.63
N MET A 81 16.67 1.93 14.24
CA MET A 81 17.43 1.39 13.10
C MET A 81 17.79 -0.09 13.29
N ARG A 82 18.26 -0.48 14.48
CA ARG A 82 18.53 -1.89 14.80
C ARG A 82 17.27 -2.76 14.71
N ALA A 83 16.14 -2.28 15.22
CA ALA A 83 14.87 -2.98 15.10
C ALA A 83 14.45 -3.16 13.63
N LEU A 84 14.58 -2.11 12.80
CA LEU A 84 14.27 -2.15 11.37
C LEU A 84 15.21 -3.11 10.61
N ALA A 85 16.50 -3.12 10.94
CA ALA A 85 17.45 -4.08 10.39
C ALA A 85 17.07 -5.52 10.74
N GLU A 86 16.70 -5.77 12.00
CA GLU A 86 16.24 -7.09 12.44
C GLU A 86 14.93 -7.50 11.75
N PHE A 87 14.01 -6.55 11.55
CA PHE A 87 12.79 -6.79 10.79
C PHE A 87 13.09 -7.29 9.38
N ARG A 88 14.00 -6.62 8.66
CA ARG A 88 14.42 -7.02 7.32
C ARG A 88 15.08 -8.39 7.31
N ARG A 89 15.96 -8.66 8.28
CA ARG A 89 16.62 -9.96 8.42
C ARG A 89 15.60 -11.08 8.58
N VAL A 90 14.59 -10.89 9.43
CA VAL A 90 13.51 -11.86 9.62
C VAL A 90 12.66 -12.02 8.36
N LEU A 91 12.30 -10.92 7.71
CA LEU A 91 11.49 -10.93 6.48
C LEU A 91 12.18 -11.71 5.35
N GLN A 92 13.50 -11.58 5.20
CA GLN A 92 14.29 -12.31 4.21
C GLN A 92 14.46 -13.79 4.57
N ALA A 93 14.63 -14.10 5.86
CA ALA A 93 14.91 -15.45 6.30
C ALA A 93 13.68 -16.38 6.31
N ARG A 94 12.46 -15.83 6.30
CA ARG A 94 11.24 -16.62 6.45
C ARG A 94 10.02 -15.91 5.85
N PRO A 95 9.07 -16.67 5.26
CA PRO A 95 7.88 -16.08 4.67
C PRO A 95 7.02 -15.43 5.77
N MET A 96 6.70 -14.17 5.57
CA MET A 96 5.79 -13.43 6.43
C MET A 96 4.40 -13.36 5.80
N PRO A 97 3.34 -13.81 6.49
CA PRO A 97 1.98 -13.71 5.98
C PRO A 97 1.60 -12.26 5.62
N GLN A 98 1.08 -12.06 4.41
CA GLN A 98 0.67 -10.75 3.90
C GLN A 98 -0.31 -10.02 4.83
N THR A 99 -1.13 -10.75 5.58
CA THR A 99 -2.05 -10.18 6.57
C THR A 99 -1.32 -9.37 7.63
N PHE A 100 -0.17 -9.84 8.13
CA PHE A 100 0.62 -9.09 9.11
C PHE A 100 1.30 -7.87 8.47
N ILE A 101 1.82 -8.02 7.25
CA ILE A 101 2.42 -6.91 6.50
C ILE A 101 1.43 -5.76 6.36
N VAL A 102 0.25 -6.03 5.80
CA VAL A 102 -0.74 -5.00 5.47
C VAL A 102 -1.45 -4.45 6.70
N ALA A 103 -1.77 -5.31 7.69
CA ALA A 103 -2.56 -4.88 8.85
C ALA A 103 -1.72 -4.32 10.00
N ILE A 104 -0.41 -4.60 10.05
CA ILE A 104 0.46 -4.21 11.16
C ILE A 104 1.62 -3.35 10.69
N PHE A 105 2.51 -3.92 9.85
CA PHE A 105 3.79 -3.29 9.58
C PHE A 105 3.69 -2.07 8.66
N VAL A 106 2.87 -2.13 7.61
CA VAL A 106 2.67 -0.96 6.74
C VAL A 106 2.07 0.22 7.50
N PRO A 107 0.96 0.09 8.28
CA PRO A 107 0.45 1.19 9.09
C PRO A 107 1.45 1.70 10.15
N LEU A 108 2.23 0.81 10.76
CA LEU A 108 3.29 1.19 11.71
C LEU A 108 4.36 2.06 11.03
N PHE A 109 4.86 1.62 9.87
CA PHE A 109 5.88 2.35 9.13
C PHE A 109 5.37 3.69 8.61
N ILE A 110 4.13 3.74 8.14
CA ILE A 110 3.47 5.01 7.77
C ILE A 110 3.36 5.93 9.00
N SER A 111 2.99 5.40 10.18
CA SER A 111 2.92 6.20 11.40
C SER A 111 4.27 6.80 11.80
N MET A 112 5.38 6.07 11.59
CA MET A 112 6.73 6.59 11.80
C MET A 112 7.07 7.73 10.82
N LEU A 113 6.62 7.65 9.57
CA LEU A 113 6.75 8.75 8.60
C LEU A 113 5.93 9.98 9.03
N HIS A 114 4.71 9.78 9.53
CA HIS A 114 3.87 10.86 10.05
C HIS A 114 4.54 11.56 11.24
N GLU A 115 5.06 10.80 12.21
CA GLU A 115 5.79 11.32 13.39
C GLU A 115 6.92 12.24 12.94
N HIS A 116 7.74 11.78 12.00
CA HIS A 116 8.89 12.55 11.53
C HIS A 116 8.47 13.79 10.72
N SER A 117 7.46 13.67 9.85
CA SER A 117 6.92 14.82 9.11
C SER A 117 6.36 15.91 10.04
N ALA A 118 5.68 15.52 11.12
CA ALA A 118 5.16 16.46 12.11
C ALA A 118 6.28 17.16 12.90
N GLY A 119 7.36 16.44 13.22
CA GLY A 119 8.54 17.00 13.88
C GLY A 119 9.25 18.06 13.04
N LEU A 120 9.47 17.79 11.75
CA LEU A 120 10.07 18.76 10.82
C LEU A 120 9.22 20.03 10.66
N ARG A 121 7.88 19.88 10.61
CA ARG A 121 6.97 21.03 10.55
C ARG A 121 7.09 21.92 11.80
N LYS A 122 7.27 21.32 12.98
CA LYS A 122 7.44 22.07 14.23
C LYS A 122 8.77 22.83 14.24
N LYS A 123 9.87 22.16 13.87
CA LYS A 123 11.20 22.78 13.82
C LYS A 123 11.25 23.98 12.87
N LYS A 124 10.65 23.88 11.68
CA LYS A 124 10.58 25.01 10.73
C LYS A 124 9.75 26.20 11.23
N GLY A 125 8.76 25.96 12.08
CA GLY A 125 7.98 27.04 12.70
C GLY A 125 8.71 27.72 13.87
N GLU A 126 9.78 27.11 14.37
CA GLU A 126 10.60 27.54 15.50
C GLU A 126 12.04 27.91 15.06
N GLU A 127 12.31 28.01 13.75
CA GLU A 127 13.64 28.38 13.22
C GLU A 127 13.98 29.82 13.63
N ASP A 128 14.92 29.96 14.56
CA ASP A 128 15.56 31.23 14.94
C ASP A 128 16.36 31.79 13.75
N GLU A 129 16.14 33.06 13.38
CA GLU A 129 16.79 33.74 12.23
C GLU A 129 18.34 33.78 12.31
N ASP A 130 18.91 33.50 13.49
CA ASP A 130 20.35 33.56 13.78
C ASP A 130 21.08 32.20 13.66
N ALA A 131 20.41 31.12 13.23
CA ALA A 131 21.03 29.79 13.11
C ALA A 131 21.99 29.71 11.90
N ASP A 132 23.21 29.20 12.14
CA ASP A 132 24.23 28.98 11.11
C ASP A 132 23.71 28.04 9.98
N PRO A 133 23.55 28.52 8.73
CA PRO A 133 22.96 27.75 7.63
C PRO A 133 23.71 26.48 7.23
N GLY A 134 24.96 26.32 7.67
CA GLY A 134 25.85 25.20 7.32
C GLY A 134 25.96 24.10 8.37
N ALA A 135 25.47 24.31 9.60
CA ALA A 135 25.57 23.32 10.67
C ALA A 135 24.51 22.23 10.52
N VAL A 136 24.90 21.07 9.98
CA VAL A 136 24.02 19.90 9.99
C VAL A 136 24.03 19.31 11.40
N ASP A 137 22.93 19.49 12.13
CA ASP A 137 22.75 18.87 13.44
C ASP A 137 22.96 17.35 13.34
N GLU A 138 23.82 16.78 14.19
CA GLU A 138 24.09 15.32 14.24
C GLU A 138 22.78 14.50 14.44
N ASP A 139 21.82 15.07 15.15
CA ASP A 139 20.49 14.49 15.34
C ASP A 139 19.65 14.45 14.05
N SER A 140 19.87 15.40 13.13
CA SER A 140 19.26 15.38 11.79
C SER A 140 19.77 14.20 10.98
N GLU A 141 21.09 13.96 10.96
CA GLU A 141 21.70 12.87 10.20
C GLU A 141 21.22 11.48 10.68
N LYS A 142 21.21 11.26 12.00
CA LYS A 142 20.69 9.99 12.58
C LYS A 142 19.23 9.75 12.23
N ASN A 143 18.43 10.80 12.16
CA ASN A 143 17.03 10.70 11.77
C ASN A 143 16.88 10.38 10.28
N VAL A 144 17.70 10.99 9.41
CA VAL A 144 17.74 10.67 7.97
C VAL A 144 18.12 9.20 7.74
N ALA A 145 19.15 8.70 8.42
CA ALA A 145 19.56 7.29 8.34
C ALA A 145 18.45 6.32 8.81
N MET A 146 17.67 6.73 9.83
CA MET A 146 16.51 5.97 10.29
C MET A 146 15.38 5.92 9.25
N LEU A 147 15.09 7.05 8.59
CA LEU A 147 14.09 7.11 7.51
C LEU A 147 14.51 6.24 6.31
N GLU A 148 15.79 6.25 5.96
CA GLU A 148 16.31 5.40 4.89
C GLU A 148 16.14 3.91 5.24
N SER A 149 16.48 3.54 6.48
CA SER A 149 16.24 2.17 6.99
C SER A 149 14.76 1.78 6.94
N LEU A 150 13.86 2.73 7.21
CA LEU A 150 12.42 2.52 7.17
C LEU A 150 11.91 2.32 5.74
N ILE A 151 12.41 3.11 4.79
CA ILE A 151 12.10 2.95 3.36
C ILE A 151 12.52 1.56 2.87
N GLN A 152 13.71 1.10 3.24
CA GLN A 152 14.18 -0.22 2.86
C GLN A 152 13.32 -1.34 3.46
N CYS A 153 12.70 -1.12 4.62
CA CYS A 153 11.69 -2.04 5.16
C CYS A 153 10.41 -2.03 4.31
N LEU A 154 9.93 -0.86 3.89
CA LEU A 154 8.75 -0.73 3.01
C LEU A 154 8.96 -1.39 1.64
N ALA A 155 10.15 -1.21 1.05
CA ALA A 155 10.56 -1.90 -0.17
C ALA A 155 10.63 -3.41 0.04
N GLY A 156 11.29 -3.85 1.13
CA GLY A 156 11.38 -5.25 1.50
C GLY A 156 10.01 -5.91 1.60
N VAL A 157 9.03 -5.28 2.28
CA VAL A 157 7.69 -5.87 2.39
C VAL A 157 6.95 -5.92 1.06
N ALA A 158 7.18 -4.95 0.16
CA ALA A 158 6.54 -4.91 -1.14
C ALA A 158 6.90 -6.12 -2.01
N GLY A 159 8.14 -6.61 -1.92
CA GLY A 159 8.59 -7.84 -2.57
C GLY A 159 7.85 -9.12 -2.15
N HIS A 160 7.08 -9.09 -1.05
CA HIS A 160 6.27 -10.22 -0.58
C HIS A 160 4.76 -10.03 -0.83
N LEU A 161 4.35 -8.93 -1.48
CA LEU A 161 2.94 -8.62 -1.71
C LEU A 161 2.44 -9.15 -3.05
N LYS A 162 1.22 -9.68 -3.08
CA LYS A 162 0.48 -9.91 -4.33
C LYS A 162 0.06 -8.57 -4.96
N TRP A 163 -0.15 -8.57 -6.28
CA TRP A 163 -0.45 -7.39 -7.09
C TRP A 163 -1.43 -6.40 -6.45
N GLN A 164 -2.60 -6.87 -6.00
CA GLN A 164 -3.63 -6.00 -5.41
C GLN A 164 -3.15 -5.22 -4.18
N ARG A 165 -2.34 -5.85 -3.31
CA ARG A 165 -1.80 -5.19 -2.12
C ARG A 165 -0.56 -4.36 -2.45
N TYR A 166 0.24 -4.81 -3.41
CA TYR A 166 1.37 -4.05 -3.94
C TYR A 166 0.91 -2.71 -4.54
N TYR A 167 -0.09 -2.75 -5.43
CA TYR A 167 -0.73 -1.58 -6.01
C TYR A 167 -1.31 -0.65 -4.94
N TRP A 168 -1.99 -1.20 -3.94
CA TRP A 168 -2.51 -0.42 -2.81
C TRP A 168 -1.40 0.28 -2.02
N LEU A 169 -0.28 -0.40 -1.77
CA LEU A 169 0.86 0.17 -1.04
C LEU A 169 1.46 1.36 -1.81
N ILE A 170 1.77 1.18 -3.10
CA ILE A 170 2.28 2.27 -3.96
C ILE A 170 1.29 3.44 -3.99
N SER A 171 0.02 3.16 -4.23
CA SER A 171 -1.03 4.19 -4.27
C SER A 171 -1.14 4.95 -2.95
N THR A 172 -0.97 4.26 -1.82
CA THR A 172 -0.94 4.88 -0.50
C THR A 172 0.27 5.79 -0.36
N LEU A 173 1.47 5.31 -0.68
CA LEU A 173 2.71 6.11 -0.56
C LEU A 173 2.71 7.34 -1.48
N LEU A 174 2.22 7.21 -2.72
CA LEU A 174 2.09 8.36 -3.63
C LEU A 174 1.13 9.44 -3.10
N LYS A 175 0.04 9.05 -2.41
CA LYS A 175 -0.83 10.01 -1.73
C LYS A 175 -0.11 10.71 -0.57
N LEU A 176 0.80 10.01 0.11
CA LEU A 176 1.59 10.58 1.21
C LEU A 176 2.62 11.61 0.73
N VAL A 177 3.12 11.52 -0.51
CA VAL A 177 4.02 12.55 -1.08
C VAL A 177 3.37 13.94 -0.97
N LYS A 178 2.11 14.08 -1.41
CA LYS A 178 1.37 15.35 -1.32
C LYS A 178 1.10 15.80 0.11
N LYS A 179 1.03 14.85 1.05
CA LYS A 179 0.69 15.11 2.46
C LYS A 179 1.90 15.52 3.29
N PHE A 180 3.08 14.95 3.00
CA PHE A 180 4.33 15.23 3.71
C PHE A 180 5.25 16.08 2.86
N GLN A 181 4.91 17.36 2.71
CA GLN A 181 5.70 18.30 1.90
C GLN A 181 7.19 18.35 2.31
N PHE A 182 7.48 18.16 3.60
CA PHE A 182 8.85 18.10 4.13
C PHE A 182 9.59 16.78 3.85
N LEU A 183 8.86 15.72 3.49
CA LEU A 183 9.40 14.38 3.22
C LEU A 183 9.16 13.92 1.79
N GLU A 184 8.76 14.80 0.86
CA GLU A 184 8.45 14.46 -0.52
C GLU A 184 9.57 13.63 -1.16
N GLY A 185 10.80 14.14 -1.12
CA GLY A 185 11.96 13.44 -1.70
C GLY A 185 12.21 12.07 -1.06
N THR A 186 12.02 11.95 0.26
CA THR A 186 12.17 10.70 1.01
C THR A 186 11.08 9.69 0.62
N VAL A 187 9.80 10.11 0.57
CA VAL A 187 8.69 9.24 0.17
C VAL A 187 8.83 8.81 -1.30
N VAL A 188 9.25 9.71 -2.20
CA VAL A 188 9.51 9.39 -3.61
C VAL A 188 10.62 8.35 -3.75
N ARG A 189 11.75 8.52 -3.04
CA ARG A 189 12.80 7.49 -2.97
C ARG A 189 12.26 6.15 -2.50
N GLY A 190 11.34 6.15 -1.53
CA GLY A 190 10.68 4.93 -1.08
C GLY A 190 9.79 4.27 -2.12
N VAL A 191 9.09 5.05 -2.94
CA VAL A 191 8.33 4.51 -4.08
C VAL A 191 9.28 3.90 -5.11
N CYS A 192 10.39 4.57 -5.44
CA CYS A 192 11.41 4.00 -6.33
C CYS A 192 11.97 2.68 -5.79
N ALA A 193 12.36 2.64 -4.51
CA ALA A 193 12.88 1.43 -3.88
C ALA A 193 11.86 0.26 -3.89
N ILE A 194 10.55 0.56 -3.80
CA ILE A 194 9.51 -0.46 -3.97
C ILE A 194 9.46 -0.96 -5.41
N LEU A 195 9.51 -0.05 -6.38
CA LEU A 195 9.54 -0.41 -7.81
C LEU A 195 10.77 -1.24 -8.18
N ASP A 196 11.90 -1.03 -7.52
CA ASP A 196 13.10 -1.87 -7.71
C ASP A 196 12.89 -3.32 -7.23
N THR A 197 11.92 -3.56 -6.34
CA THR A 197 11.50 -4.91 -5.88
C THR A 197 10.33 -5.50 -6.66
N PHE A 198 10.00 -4.90 -7.80
CA PHE A 198 8.92 -5.36 -8.67
C PHE A 198 9.22 -6.78 -9.20
N HIS A 199 8.29 -7.70 -8.92
CA HIS A 199 8.47 -9.13 -9.17
C HIS A 199 7.34 -9.74 -10.02
N PHE A 200 6.48 -8.92 -10.62
CA PHE A 200 5.38 -9.39 -11.45
C PHE A 200 5.84 -9.55 -12.90
N GLU A 201 5.32 -10.57 -13.57
CA GLU A 201 5.54 -10.75 -15.00
C GLU A 201 4.82 -9.65 -15.77
N VAL A 202 5.57 -8.86 -16.55
CA VAL A 202 5.01 -7.85 -17.45
C VAL A 202 5.04 -8.42 -18.85
N GLY A 203 3.87 -8.57 -19.46
CA GLY A 203 3.78 -8.90 -20.88
C GLY A 203 4.51 -7.84 -21.70
N ALA A 204 5.27 -8.25 -22.70
CA ALA A 204 6.05 -7.38 -23.58
C ALA A 204 5.19 -6.62 -24.61
N GLU A 205 4.10 -6.01 -24.15
CA GLU A 205 3.27 -5.11 -24.93
C GLU A 205 3.88 -3.71 -24.84
N PRO A 206 4.44 -3.14 -25.94
CA PRO A 206 5.04 -1.82 -25.91
C PRO A 206 3.99 -0.76 -25.54
N LEU A 207 4.39 0.24 -24.74
CA LEU A 207 3.54 1.36 -24.31
C LEU A 207 2.84 2.08 -25.48
N ALA A 208 3.43 2.03 -26.69
CA ALA A 208 2.84 2.58 -27.91
C ALA A 208 1.49 1.94 -28.29
N GLN A 209 1.22 0.69 -27.91
CA GLN A 209 -0.06 0.04 -28.19
C GLN A 209 -1.10 0.32 -27.10
N ALA A 210 -0.67 0.62 -25.87
CA ALA A 210 -1.56 0.97 -24.76
C ALA A 210 -2.25 2.33 -24.96
N GLU A 211 -1.55 3.33 -25.50
CA GLU A 211 -2.15 4.64 -25.85
C GLU A 211 -3.17 4.50 -26.98
N VAL A 212 -2.86 3.70 -28.01
CA VAL A 212 -3.77 3.43 -29.14
C VAL A 212 -5.03 2.69 -28.69
N VAL A 213 -4.92 1.76 -27.74
CA VAL A 213 -6.07 1.00 -27.22
C VAL A 213 -6.96 1.85 -26.30
N GLU A 214 -6.38 2.72 -25.47
CA GLU A 214 -7.17 3.66 -24.65
C GLU A 214 -7.85 4.74 -25.51
N GLU A 215 -7.18 5.26 -26.54
CA GLU A 215 -7.77 6.22 -27.49
C GLU A 215 -8.88 5.58 -28.33
N ALA A 216 -8.71 4.32 -28.76
CA ALA A 216 -9.73 3.54 -29.45
C ALA A 216 -10.95 3.20 -28.58
N LYS A 217 -10.76 3.01 -27.26
CA LYS A 217 -11.88 2.84 -26.30
C LYS A 217 -12.61 4.14 -25.99
N ARG A 218 -11.91 5.29 -26.10
CA ARG A 218 -12.48 6.64 -25.93
C ARG A 218 -13.23 7.11 -27.17
N ALA A 219 -12.89 6.60 -28.35
CA ALA A 219 -13.64 6.80 -29.57
C ALA A 219 -14.99 6.07 -29.47
N LYS A 220 -16.08 6.84 -29.31
CA LYS A 220 -17.45 6.30 -29.37
C LYS A 220 -17.62 5.47 -30.66
N PRO A 221 -18.32 4.32 -30.64
CA PRO A 221 -18.64 3.60 -31.87
C PRO A 221 -19.47 4.54 -32.75
N ALA A 222 -18.95 4.83 -33.95
CA ALA A 222 -19.70 5.54 -34.96
C ALA A 222 -21.00 4.78 -35.23
N LYS A 223 -22.14 5.46 -35.06
CA LYS A 223 -23.44 4.92 -35.43
C LYS A 223 -23.38 4.47 -36.90
N PRO A 224 -23.87 3.27 -37.26
CA PRO A 224 -24.04 2.93 -38.66
C PRO A 224 -25.07 3.90 -39.26
N THR A 225 -24.61 4.70 -40.23
CA THR A 225 -25.47 5.57 -41.02
C THR A 225 -26.45 4.70 -41.79
N ALA A 226 -27.72 4.74 -41.40
CA ALA A 226 -28.81 4.12 -42.14
C ALA A 226 -28.87 4.76 -43.52
N VAL A 227 -28.54 3.99 -44.56
CA VAL A 227 -28.81 4.34 -45.95
C VAL A 227 -30.32 4.30 -46.13
N HIS A 228 -30.97 5.47 -46.12
CA HIS A 228 -32.36 5.60 -46.52
C HIS A 228 -32.48 5.32 -48.02
N THR A 229 -33.14 4.22 -48.35
CA THR A 229 -33.67 3.96 -49.69
C THR A 229 -34.82 4.95 -49.94
N ALA A 230 -34.61 5.91 -50.83
CA ALA A 230 -35.67 6.77 -51.35
C ALA A 230 -36.18 6.19 -52.68
N GLN A 231 -37.40 5.66 -52.65
CA GLN A 231 -38.19 5.34 -53.82
C GLN A 231 -38.72 6.65 -54.43
N ALA A 232 -38.46 6.88 -55.71
CA ALA A 232 -39.12 7.90 -56.51
C ALA A 232 -39.55 7.31 -57.86
N VAL A 233 -40.77 7.68 -58.24
CA VAL A 233 -41.63 7.14 -59.27
C VAL A 233 -41.20 7.63 -60.66
N ALA A 234 -41.26 6.77 -61.68
CA ALA A 234 -41.37 7.22 -63.07
C ALA A 234 -42.17 6.20 -63.90
N SER A 235 -43.36 6.65 -64.31
CA SER A 235 -44.25 6.01 -65.28
C SER A 235 -43.68 6.04 -66.70
N GLY A 236 -43.88 4.97 -67.46
CA GLY A 236 -43.67 4.94 -68.91
C GLY A 236 -44.32 3.71 -69.56
N LYS A 237 -45.38 3.94 -70.35
CA LYS A 237 -46.04 2.99 -71.28
C LYS A 237 -44.98 2.29 -72.17
N ILE A 238 -45.16 1.06 -72.66
CA ILE A 238 -45.94 0.60 -73.84
C ILE A 238 -45.77 -0.95 -73.81
N GLY A 239 -46.79 -1.82 -73.77
CA GLY A 239 -47.66 -2.24 -74.88
C GLY A 239 -47.32 -3.68 -75.31
N GLY A 240 -48.32 -4.59 -75.32
CA GLY A 240 -48.22 -5.85 -76.09
C GLY A 240 -48.78 -7.13 -75.47
N ARG A 241 -50.05 -7.43 -75.80
CA ARG A 241 -50.56 -8.72 -76.29
C ARG A 241 -50.72 -9.93 -75.32
N ALA A 242 -52.00 -10.29 -75.10
CA ALA A 242 -52.50 -11.59 -74.61
C ALA A 242 -52.22 -12.74 -75.62
N PRO A 243 -52.40 -14.06 -75.33
CA PRO A 243 -53.66 -14.70 -74.86
C PRO A 243 -53.44 -15.82 -73.79
N ASP A 244 -54.40 -16.08 -72.89
CA ASP A 244 -55.48 -17.11 -72.91
C ASP A 244 -55.11 -18.39 -72.14
N GLU A 245 -56.15 -19.05 -71.62
CA GLU A 245 -56.27 -20.34 -70.91
C GLU A 245 -56.31 -20.25 -69.36
N ARG A 246 -57.51 -20.26 -68.73
CA ARG A 246 -58.41 -21.40 -68.40
C ARG A 246 -57.73 -22.38 -67.43
N GLN A 247 -58.11 -22.35 -66.14
CA GLN A 247 -59.25 -23.02 -65.47
C GLN A 247 -58.74 -24.25 -64.69
N ASP A 248 -59.43 -24.53 -63.57
CA ASP A 248 -59.40 -25.76 -62.76
C ASP A 248 -58.18 -25.86 -61.80
N GLU A 249 -58.28 -26.05 -60.48
CA GLU A 249 -59.31 -26.50 -59.52
C GLU A 249 -59.11 -25.82 -58.15
#